data_AF-A0A1A8ABD1-F1
#
_entry.id   AF-A0A1A8ABD1-F1
#
_cell.length_a   1.000
_cell.length_b   1.000
_cell.length_c   1.000
_cell.angle_alpha   90.00
_cell.angle_beta   90.00
_cell.angle_gamma   90.00
#
_symmetry.space_group_name_H-M   'P 1'
#
loop_
_entity.id
_entity.type
_entity.pdbx_description
1 polymer ?
#
loop_
_entity_poly.entity_id
_entity_poly.type
_entity_poly.pdbx_seq_one_letter_code
_entity_poly.pdbx_strand_id
1 'polypeptide(L)'
;VPSALLDESSRSCSSDQLRVLFCENAVIPPNPGPPPASRQAAQRLAAQLGTMRQKFGMFHSPLCFTLVMSRGSKESCCDALKALRSIGVSVDEAYCLAGAPRSPIMSLLRPHFLLSEDISGLED
;
A
#
# COMPACT_ATOMS: atom_id res chain seq x y z
N VAL A 1 18.67 0.25 -20.99
CA VAL A 1 17.47 0.42 -20.14
C VAL A 1 17.95 0.45 -18.70
N PRO A 2 17.82 1.55 -17.94
CA PRO A 2 18.27 1.55 -16.57
C PRO A 2 17.24 0.77 -15.75
N SER A 3 17.56 -0.48 -15.40
CA SER A 3 16.85 -1.18 -14.33
C SER A 3 17.10 -0.38 -13.06
N ALA A 4 16.04 0.20 -12.49
CA ALA A 4 16.09 0.77 -11.15
C ALA A 4 16.43 -0.39 -10.19
N LEU A 5 17.70 -0.47 -9.82
CA LEU A 5 18.23 -1.45 -8.89
C LEU A 5 17.74 -1.01 -7.50
N LEU A 6 16.51 -1.42 -7.17
CA LEU A 6 15.98 -1.34 -5.82
C LEU A 6 16.76 -2.37 -4.99
N ASP A 7 17.89 -1.94 -4.45
CA ASP A 7 18.78 -2.74 -3.63
C ASP A 7 18.06 -3.22 -2.35
N GLU A 8 18.37 -4.41 -1.84
CA GLU A 8 17.79 -4.89 -0.56
C GLU A 8 18.06 -3.93 0.61
N SER A 9 19.10 -3.10 0.51
CA SER A 9 19.45 -2.05 1.48
C SER A 9 18.49 -0.86 1.49
N SER A 10 17.55 -0.77 0.54
CA SER A 10 16.54 0.30 0.50
C SER A 10 15.29 0.02 1.34
N ARG A 11 15.21 -1.15 1.99
CA ARG A 11 14.10 -1.48 2.90
C ARG A 11 14.18 -0.62 4.16
N SER A 12 13.20 0.24 4.42
CA SER A 12 13.11 0.91 5.73
C SER A 12 12.56 0.01 6.83
N CYS A 13 11.98 -1.12 6.44
CA CYS A 13 11.16 -1.98 7.30
C CYS A 13 11.96 -3.19 7.82
N SER A 14 12.00 -3.38 9.14
CA SER A 14 12.67 -4.54 9.76
C SER A 14 11.99 -5.85 9.33
N SER A 15 12.75 -6.94 9.25
CA SER A 15 12.23 -8.28 8.98
C SER A 15 11.11 -8.68 9.97
N ASP A 16 11.17 -8.16 11.19
CA ASP A 16 10.23 -8.49 12.28
C ASP A 16 8.91 -7.70 12.22
N GLN A 17 8.78 -6.73 11.32
CA GLN A 17 7.57 -5.93 11.18
C GLN A 17 6.54 -6.62 10.27
N LEU A 18 5.28 -6.56 10.68
CA LEU A 18 4.13 -6.95 9.88
C LEU A 18 3.89 -5.95 8.75
N ARG A 19 4.47 -6.27 7.58
CA ARG A 19 4.27 -5.57 6.31
C ARG A 19 2.86 -5.73 5.74
N VAL A 20 2.15 -4.62 5.60
CA VAL A 20 0.83 -4.51 4.97
C VAL A 20 0.96 -3.60 3.74
N LEU A 21 0.52 -4.09 2.60
CA LEU A 21 0.61 -3.37 1.33
C LEU A 21 -0.77 -2.99 0.81
N PHE A 22 -0.91 -1.73 0.43
CA PHE A 22 -2.11 -1.14 -0.16
C PHE A 22 -1.89 -0.94 -1.66
N CYS A 23 -2.84 -1.40 -2.48
CA CYS A 23 -2.89 -1.12 -3.91
C CYS A 23 -3.87 0.01 -4.21
N GLU A 24 -3.61 0.73 -5.30
CA GLU A 24 -4.43 1.83 -5.84
C GLU A 24 -5.95 1.62 -5.71
N ASN A 25 -6.46 0.50 -6.20
CA ASN A 25 -7.89 0.21 -6.26
C ASN A 25 -8.54 -0.02 -4.88
N ALA A 26 -7.75 -0.39 -3.87
CA ALA A 26 -8.26 -0.56 -2.51
C ALA A 26 -8.44 0.79 -1.78
N VAL A 27 -7.79 1.84 -2.25
CA VAL A 27 -7.68 3.14 -1.57
C VAL A 27 -8.50 4.22 -2.25
N ILE A 28 -8.43 4.32 -3.59
CA ILE A 28 -9.16 5.33 -4.36
C ILE A 28 -10.36 4.66 -5.05
N PRO A 29 -11.59 5.16 -4.87
CA PRO A 29 -12.72 4.65 -5.62
C PRO A 29 -12.55 4.98 -7.12
N PRO A 30 -12.49 3.98 -8.01
CA PRO A 30 -12.34 4.21 -9.45
C PRO A 30 -13.61 4.76 -10.11
N ASN A 31 -14.76 4.72 -9.42
CA ASN A 31 -16.06 5.15 -9.95
C ASN A 31 -16.95 5.67 -8.80
N PRO A 32 -17.73 6.75 -8.99
CA PRO A 32 -18.83 7.14 -8.10
C PRO A 32 -19.96 6.09 -8.11
N GLY A 33 -19.71 4.95 -7.47
CA GLY A 33 -20.69 3.91 -7.20
C GLY A 33 -20.46 3.30 -5.82
N PRO A 34 -21.43 2.55 -5.28
CA PRO A 34 -21.23 1.85 -4.02
C PRO A 34 -20.04 0.89 -4.16
N PRO A 35 -19.06 0.93 -3.24
CA PRO A 35 -17.89 0.08 -3.32
C PRO A 35 -18.31 -1.39 -3.18
N PRO A 36 -17.62 -2.34 -3.85
CA PRO A 36 -17.90 -3.76 -3.66
C PRO A 36 -17.65 -4.13 -2.20
N ALA A 37 -18.36 -5.15 -1.70
CA ALA A 37 -18.28 -5.57 -0.30
C ALA A 37 -16.84 -5.90 0.14
N SER A 38 -16.02 -6.44 -0.78
CA SER A 38 -14.60 -6.70 -0.58
C SER A 38 -13.79 -5.43 -0.27
N ARG A 39 -14.03 -4.33 -1.00
CA ARG A 39 -13.37 -3.03 -0.73
C ARG A 39 -13.78 -2.47 0.62
N GLN A 40 -15.05 -2.56 0.98
CA GLN A 40 -15.51 -2.10 2.29
C GLN A 40 -14.86 -2.89 3.42
N ALA A 41 -14.72 -4.22 3.27
CA ALA A 41 -14.00 -5.05 4.23
C ALA A 41 -12.51 -4.69 4.32
N ALA A 42 -11.85 -4.47 3.18
CA ALA A 42 -10.46 -4.02 3.11
C ALA A 42 -10.26 -2.67 3.81
N GLN A 43 -11.17 -1.70 3.60
CA GLN A 43 -11.12 -0.40 4.27
C GLN A 43 -11.33 -0.50 5.78
N ARG A 44 -12.24 -1.36 6.25
CA ARG A 44 -12.43 -1.62 7.68
C ARG A 44 -11.19 -2.24 8.30
N LEU A 45 -10.61 -3.24 7.65
CA LEU A 45 -9.37 -3.87 8.08
C LEU A 45 -8.22 -2.85 8.13
N ALA A 46 -8.08 -2.01 7.09
CA ALA A 46 -7.11 -0.93 7.04
C ALA A 46 -7.27 0.03 8.24
N ALA A 47 -8.50 0.48 8.53
CA ALA A 47 -8.79 1.36 9.66
C ALA A 47 -8.47 0.71 11.02
N GLN A 48 -8.76 -0.59 11.17
CA GLN A 48 -8.40 -1.36 12.37
C GLN A 48 -6.89 -1.46 12.53
N LEU A 49 -6.15 -1.72 11.45
CA LEU A 49 -4.69 -1.74 11.45
C LEU A 49 -4.09 -0.36 11.77
N GLY A 50 -4.68 0.72 11.24
CA GLY A 50 -4.32 2.10 11.59
C GLY A 50 -4.48 2.39 13.08
N THR A 51 -5.63 2.00 13.64
CA THR A 51 -5.91 2.11 15.09
C THR A 51 -4.92 1.28 15.91
N MET A 52 -4.58 0.08 15.45
CA MET A 52 -3.59 -0.79 16.10
C MET A 52 -2.20 -0.14 16.09
N ARG A 53 -1.77 0.42 14.96
CA ARG A 53 -0.50 1.13 14.83
C ARG A 53 -0.41 2.31 15.79
N GLN A 54 -1.47 3.10 15.91
CA GLN A 54 -1.51 4.24 16.85
C GLN A 54 -1.26 3.80 18.30
N LYS A 55 -1.72 2.61 18.71
CA LYS A 55 -1.48 2.07 20.06
C LYS A 55 -0.02 1.68 20.31
N PHE A 56 0.72 1.30 19.27
CA PHE A 56 2.14 0.97 19.37
C PHE A 56 3.08 2.17 19.18
N GLY A 57 2.56 3.30 18.66
CA GLY A 57 3.35 4.49 18.32
C GLY A 57 3.91 4.44 16.89
N MET A 58 4.38 5.60 16.39
CA MET A 58 4.71 5.78 14.96
C MET A 58 6.07 5.19 14.56
N PHE A 59 7.11 5.34 15.39
CA PHE A 59 8.51 5.08 15.03
C PHE A 59 8.98 3.63 15.27
N HIS A 60 8.33 2.90 16.18
CA HIS A 60 8.70 1.52 16.54
C HIS A 60 7.50 0.58 16.48
N SER A 61 6.54 0.88 15.60
CA SER A 61 5.39 0.02 15.43
C SER A 61 5.83 -1.35 14.91
N PRO A 62 5.24 -2.46 15.38
CA PRO A 62 5.38 -3.75 14.73
C PRO A 62 4.67 -3.79 13.36
N LEU A 63 3.99 -2.71 12.95
CA LEU A 63 3.28 -2.59 11.69
C LEU A 63 4.02 -1.65 10.74
N CYS A 64 4.04 -2.05 9.48
CA CYS A 64 4.71 -1.33 8.41
C CYS A 64 3.79 -1.28 7.20
N PHE A 65 3.46 -0.08 6.76
CA PHE A 65 2.41 0.19 5.78
C PHE A 65 3.03 0.76 4.52
N THR A 66 2.83 0.06 3.39
CA THR A 66 3.38 0.47 2.09
C THR A 66 2.25 0.70 1.10
N LEU A 67 2.30 1.79 0.34
CA LEU A 67 1.40 2.06 -0.78
C LEU A 67 2.12 1.77 -2.10
N VAL A 68 1.51 0.99 -2.99
CA VAL A 68 1.99 0.80 -4.36
C VAL A 68 0.90 1.19 -5.36
N MET A 69 1.20 2.22 -6.14
CA MET A 69 0.37 2.75 -7.21
C MET A 69 1.02 2.35 -8.53
N SER A 70 0.35 1.51 -9.31
CA SER A 70 0.94 0.99 -10.55
C SER A 70 0.63 1.87 -11.73
N ARG A 71 -0.57 2.44 -11.73
CA ARG A 71 -0.96 3.51 -12.64
C ARG A 71 -1.24 4.75 -11.77
N GLY A 72 -1.38 5.88 -12.43
CA GLY A 72 -1.61 7.13 -11.73
C GLY A 72 -0.42 8.09 -11.75
N SER A 73 -0.79 9.35 -11.64
CA SER A 73 0.07 10.51 -11.65
C SER A 73 0.46 10.92 -10.22
N LYS A 74 1.29 11.96 -10.09
CA LYS A 74 1.70 12.46 -8.77
C LYS A 74 0.48 12.85 -7.92
N GLU A 75 -0.53 13.45 -8.54
CA GLU A 75 -1.76 13.88 -7.90
C GLU A 75 -2.59 12.70 -7.39
N SER A 76 -2.75 11.62 -8.17
CA SER A 76 -3.49 10.45 -7.69
C SER A 76 -2.76 9.76 -6.53
N CYS A 77 -1.42 9.70 -6.58
CA CYS A 77 -0.61 9.18 -5.48
C CYS A 77 -0.81 10.02 -4.19
N CYS A 78 -0.83 11.35 -4.32
CA CYS A 78 -1.14 12.26 -3.20
C CYS A 78 -2.55 12.06 -2.63
N ASP A 79 -3.55 11.85 -3.48
CA ASP A 79 -4.94 11.67 -3.04
C ASP A 79 -5.14 10.31 -2.37
N ALA A 80 -4.47 9.24 -2.83
CA ALA A 80 -4.42 7.96 -2.12
C ALA A 80 -3.86 8.12 -0.70
N LEU A 81 -2.75 8.85 -0.55
CA LEU A 81 -2.15 9.12 0.75
C LEU A 81 -3.08 9.92 1.67
N LYS A 82 -3.83 10.89 1.14
CA LYS A 82 -4.84 11.63 1.92
C LYS A 82 -6.00 10.72 2.33
N ALA A 83 -6.47 9.85 1.44
CA ALA A 83 -7.55 8.91 1.72
C ALA A 83 -7.16 7.88 2.79
N LEU A 84 -5.93 7.35 2.77
CA LEU A 84 -5.44 6.49 3.85
C LEU A 84 -5.35 7.24 5.18
N ARG A 85 -4.83 8.48 5.16
CA ARG A 85 -4.74 9.29 6.39
C ARG A 85 -6.11 9.61 6.99
N SER A 86 -7.14 9.84 6.18
CA SER A 86 -8.48 10.14 6.69
C SER A 86 -9.11 8.95 7.44
N ILE A 87 -8.67 7.72 7.15
CA ILE A 87 -9.07 6.51 7.88
C ILE A 87 -8.05 6.07 8.94
N GLY A 88 -7.10 6.94 9.31
CA GLY A 88 -6.11 6.69 10.36
C GLY A 88 -4.92 5.84 9.94
N VAL A 89 -4.70 5.63 8.64
CA VAL A 89 -3.57 4.88 8.09
C VAL A 89 -2.50 5.85 7.57
N SER A 90 -1.35 5.88 8.24
CA SER A 90 -0.16 6.60 7.76
C SER A 90 0.82 5.58 7.19
N VAL A 91 1.17 5.71 5.90
CA VAL A 91 2.12 4.81 5.24
C VAL A 91 3.55 5.26 5.49
N ASP A 92 4.45 4.28 5.59
CA ASP A 92 5.89 4.48 5.74
C ASP A 92 6.56 4.77 4.40
N GLU A 93 6.11 4.05 3.37
CA GLU A 93 6.68 4.11 2.03
C GLU A 93 5.57 4.14 0.99
N ALA A 94 5.81 4.89 -0.10
CA ALA A 94 4.88 4.98 -1.22
C ALA A 94 5.64 4.89 -2.54
N TYR A 95 5.19 4.01 -3.43
CA TYR A 95 5.79 3.75 -4.73
C TYR A 95 4.78 4.02 -5.83
N CYS A 96 4.99 5.09 -6.61
CA CYS A 96 4.18 5.39 -7.78
C CYS A 96 4.95 4.97 -9.04
N LEU A 97 4.57 3.85 -9.66
CA LEU A 97 5.33 3.13 -10.68
C LEU A 97 5.13 3.67 -12.11
N ALA A 98 4.20 4.61 -12.31
CA ALA A 98 3.96 5.28 -13.60
C ALA A 98 3.77 4.30 -14.79
N GLY A 99 3.08 3.18 -14.57
CA GLY A 99 2.80 2.16 -15.58
C GLY A 99 3.80 1.00 -15.61
N ALA A 100 4.89 1.05 -14.83
CA ALA A 100 5.81 -0.07 -14.71
C ALA A 100 5.15 -1.27 -13.98
N PRO A 101 5.58 -2.51 -14.29
CA PRO A 101 5.02 -3.73 -13.70
C PRO A 101 5.23 -3.76 -12.19
N ARG A 102 4.27 -4.36 -11.46
CA ARG A 102 4.30 -4.47 -9.99
C ARG A 102 5.16 -5.65 -9.53
N SER A 103 5.29 -6.73 -10.32
CA SER A 103 5.96 -7.96 -9.90
C SER A 103 7.36 -7.76 -9.30
N PRO A 104 8.26 -6.95 -9.90
CA PRO A 104 9.60 -6.76 -9.36
C PRO A 104 9.58 -6.13 -7.95
N ILE A 105 8.73 -5.12 -7.74
CA ILE A 105 8.67 -4.44 -6.45
C ILE A 105 7.92 -5.27 -5.40
N MET A 106 6.91 -6.06 -5.78
CA MET A 106 6.24 -6.98 -4.87
C MET A 106 7.21 -8.03 -4.31
N SER A 107 8.11 -8.54 -5.17
CA SER A 107 9.15 -9.51 -4.79
C SER A 107 10.14 -8.93 -3.77
N LEU A 108 10.39 -7.62 -3.82
CA LEU A 108 11.28 -6.93 -2.89
C LEU A 108 10.61 -6.60 -1.56
N LEU A 109 9.36 -6.12 -1.61
CA LEU A 109 8.59 -5.71 -0.44
C LEU A 109 8.09 -6.90 0.40
N ARG A 110 7.82 -8.05 -0.23
CA ARG A 110 7.37 -9.30 0.43
C ARG A 110 6.31 -9.04 1.51
N PRO A 111 5.15 -8.47 1.15
CA PRO A 111 4.12 -8.14 2.12
C PRO A 111 3.54 -9.40 2.77
N HIS A 112 3.14 -9.29 4.04
CA HIS A 112 2.37 -10.36 4.72
C HIS A 112 0.88 -10.24 4.40
N PHE A 113 0.39 -9.02 4.24
CA PHE A 113 -0.98 -8.72 3.83
C PHE A 113 -1.00 -7.84 2.60
N LEU A 114 -1.77 -8.24 1.59
CA LEU A 114 -2.03 -7.47 0.37
C LEU A 114 -3.50 -7.03 0.36
N LEU A 115 -3.73 -5.72 0.36
CA LEU A 115 -5.06 -5.12 0.23
C LEU A 115 -5.20 -4.56 -1.18
N SER A 116 -5.81 -5.36 -2.05
CA SER A 116 -6.07 -5.06 -3.46
C SER A 116 -7.48 -5.49 -3.84
N GLU A 117 -8.06 -4.84 -4.86
CA GLU A 117 -9.33 -5.29 -5.46
C GLU A 117 -9.10 -6.24 -6.63
N ASP A 118 -7.98 -6.10 -7.32
CA ASP A 118 -7.55 -6.92 -8.43
C ASP A 118 -6.40 -7.83 -8.00
N ILE A 119 -6.55 -9.14 -8.27
CA ILE A 119 -5.52 -10.16 -8.06
C ILE A 119 -4.59 -10.21 -9.29
N SER A 120 -5.07 -9.74 -10.45
CA SER A 120 -4.36 -9.77 -11.73
C SER A 120 -3.01 -9.04 -11.71
N GLY A 121 -2.84 -8.02 -10.86
CA GLY A 121 -1.59 -7.29 -10.74
C GLY A 121 -0.47 -8.01 -9.99
N LEU A 122 -0.68 -9.25 -9.53
CA LEU A 122 0.36 -10.08 -8.91
C LEU A 122 1.21 -10.82 -9.96
N GLU A 123 0.71 -10.98 -11.18
CA GLU A 123 1.32 -11.80 -12.24
C GLU A 123 1.95 -10.97 -13.39
N ASP A 124 1.83 -9.63 -13.35
CA ASP A 124 2.43 -8.67 -14.31
C ASP A 124 3.87 -8.25 -13.95
#